data_AF-A0A226D9R2-F1
#
_entry.id   AF-A0A226D9R2-F1
#
_cell.length_a   1.000
_cell.length_b   1.000
_cell.length_c   1.000
_cell.angle_alpha   90.00
_cell.angle_beta   90.00
_cell.angle_gamma   90.00
#
_symmetry.space_group_name_H-M   'P 1'
#
loop_
_entity.id
_entity.type
_entity.pdbx_description
1 polymer ?
#
loop_
_entity_poly.entity_id
_entity_poly.type
_entity_poly.pdbx_seq_one_letter_code
_entity_poly.pdbx_strand_id
1 'polypeptide(L)'
;MNSNPSKSKPSVTRTSLTSQRGSLPSTTTGGLVSIDFEIRGKVQGVHFRKYTQRKATELRLRGWCKNTEHGTVAGRMEGERLQIDMMKDWLKRVGSPKSRIDGADFKTAKAISSFSYGDFQIIK
;
A
#
# COMPACT_ATOMS: atom_id res chain seq x y z
N MET A 1 -12.19 46.03 -33.68
CA MET A 1 -12.33 44.56 -33.79
C MET A 1 -11.17 44.05 -34.62
N ASN A 2 -10.52 42.99 -34.12
CA ASN A 2 -9.46 42.17 -34.73
C ASN A 2 -8.06 42.78 -34.81
N SER A 3 -7.25 42.44 -33.80
CA SER A 3 -5.80 42.64 -33.80
C SER A 3 -5.08 41.29 -33.68
N ASN A 4 -4.13 41.12 -34.61
CA ASN A 4 -2.93 40.30 -34.59
C ASN A 4 -2.94 38.81 -35.02
N PRO A 5 -2.13 38.45 -36.05
CA PRO A 5 -1.97 37.09 -36.60
C PRO A 5 -0.66 36.39 -36.18
N SER A 6 -0.55 35.11 -36.59
CA SER A 6 0.68 34.34 -36.87
C SER A 6 1.55 33.86 -35.70
N LYS A 7 1.65 32.52 -35.55
CA LYS A 7 2.93 31.78 -35.74
C LYS A 7 2.76 30.26 -35.58
N SER A 8 3.40 29.58 -36.52
CA SER A 8 3.61 28.13 -36.67
C SER A 8 4.15 27.43 -35.43
N LYS A 9 3.86 26.12 -35.31
CA LYS A 9 4.80 25.17 -34.70
C LYS A 9 5.01 23.94 -35.60
N PRO A 10 6.24 23.39 -35.67
CA PRO A 10 6.67 22.41 -36.66
C PRO A 10 6.57 20.95 -36.19
N SER A 11 6.74 20.05 -37.15
CA SER A 11 6.93 18.60 -37.02
C SER A 11 8.26 18.24 -36.33
N VAL A 12 8.24 17.34 -35.34
CA VAL A 12 9.39 16.45 -35.06
C VAL A 12 8.96 15.13 -34.38
N THR A 13 9.64 14.11 -34.85
CA THR A 13 9.50 12.66 -34.71
C THR A 13 10.05 12.09 -33.38
N ARG A 14 9.49 10.93 -32.96
CA ARG A 14 10.04 9.89 -32.03
C ARG A 14 10.30 10.27 -30.57
N THR A 15 9.58 9.60 -29.66
CA THR A 15 10.23 8.88 -28.54
C THR A 15 9.33 7.74 -28.02
N SER A 16 9.73 6.49 -28.28
CA SER A 16 9.34 5.35 -27.46
C SER A 16 10.01 5.50 -26.10
N LEU A 17 9.23 5.61 -25.03
CA LEU A 17 9.70 5.49 -23.64
C LEU A 17 8.99 4.27 -23.03
N THR A 18 9.56 3.10 -23.31
CA THR A 18 10.35 2.33 -22.34
C THR A 18 9.52 1.85 -21.17
N SER A 19 9.13 0.58 -21.30
CA SER A 19 8.95 -0.35 -20.20
C SER A 19 10.00 -0.10 -19.11
N GLN A 20 9.58 0.53 -18.02
CA GLN A 20 10.24 0.42 -16.73
C GLN A 20 9.15 0.07 -15.72
N ARG A 21 8.71 -1.20 -15.72
CA ARG A 21 8.24 -1.80 -14.47
C ARG A 21 9.43 -1.71 -13.54
N GLY A 22 9.37 -0.75 -12.62
CA GLY A 22 10.45 -0.46 -11.69
C GLY A 22 10.99 -1.75 -11.12
N SER A 23 12.29 -1.95 -11.31
CA SER A 23 13.08 -2.80 -10.44
C SER A 23 12.89 -2.24 -9.04
N LEU A 24 12.00 -2.88 -8.28
CA LEU A 24 11.85 -2.59 -6.87
C LEU A 24 13.23 -2.68 -6.20
N PRO A 25 13.50 -1.82 -5.19
CA PRO A 25 14.74 -1.91 -4.47
C PRO A 25 14.90 -3.35 -3.99
N SER A 26 15.98 -4.00 -4.43
CA SER A 26 16.45 -5.25 -3.87
C SER A 26 16.82 -4.95 -2.42
N THR A 27 15.84 -5.05 -1.53
CA THR A 27 15.97 -4.70 -0.13
C THR A 27 16.91 -5.71 0.52
N THR A 28 18.00 -5.15 1.03
CA THR A 28 19.05 -5.75 1.84
C THR A 28 18.51 -6.69 2.90
N THR A 29 18.81 -7.99 2.78
CA THR A 29 18.95 -9.06 3.80
C THR A 29 18.28 -8.81 5.16
N GLY A 30 17.01 -8.39 5.15
CA GLY A 30 16.25 -8.10 6.35
C GLY A 30 15.23 -9.20 6.53
N GLY A 31 15.51 -10.16 7.42
CA GLY A 31 14.69 -11.34 7.66
C GLY A 31 13.18 -11.07 7.55
N LEU A 32 12.49 -11.95 6.83
CA LEU A 32 11.05 -11.85 6.63
C LEU A 32 10.36 -11.93 8.00
N VAL A 33 9.41 -11.03 8.21
CA VAL A 33 8.59 -11.01 9.42
C VAL A 33 7.12 -10.98 9.08
N SER A 34 6.33 -11.63 9.92
CA SER A 34 4.88 -11.65 9.91
C SER A 34 4.38 -10.85 11.10
N ILE A 35 3.49 -9.90 10.88
CA ILE A 35 2.92 -9.08 11.94
C ILE A 35 1.41 -8.98 11.76
N ASP A 36 0.70 -9.16 12.87
CA ASP A 36 -0.72 -8.87 12.95
C ASP A 36 -0.92 -7.40 13.31
N PHE A 37 -1.92 -6.77 12.71
CA PHE A 37 -2.29 -5.39 12.99
C PHE A 37 -3.79 -5.28 13.19
N GLU A 38 -4.21 -4.34 14.01
CA GLU A 38 -5.61 -4.02 14.25
C GLU A 38 -5.78 -2.49 14.24
N ILE A 39 -6.60 -2.01 13.31
CA ILE A 39 -6.90 -0.59 13.15
C ILE A 39 -8.29 -0.32 13.71
N ARG A 40 -8.36 0.57 14.67
CA ARG A 40 -9.59 1.03 15.33
C ARG A 40 -9.96 2.42 14.79
N GLY A 41 -11.26 2.70 14.76
CA GLY A 41 -11.82 3.97 14.30
C GLY A 41 -12.83 3.81 13.17
N LYS A 42 -13.04 4.86 12.38
CA LYS A 42 -13.98 4.88 11.26
C LYS A 42 -13.36 4.27 10.00
N VAL A 43 -13.22 2.94 9.99
CA VAL A 43 -12.55 2.17 8.93
C VAL A 43 -13.50 1.35 8.05
N GLN A 44 -14.76 1.20 8.47
CA GLN A 44 -15.80 0.54 7.67
C GLN A 44 -16.54 1.55 6.78
N GLY A 45 -16.93 1.14 5.56
CA GLY A 45 -17.65 2.00 4.60
C GLY A 45 -16.80 3.06 3.87
N VAL A 46 -15.49 3.13 4.13
CA VAL A 46 -14.58 4.18 3.60
C VAL A 46 -13.55 3.67 2.59
N HIS A 47 -13.79 2.48 2.02
CA HIS A 47 -12.90 1.81 1.07
C HIS A 47 -11.47 1.55 1.59
N PHE A 48 -11.27 1.55 2.91
CA PHE A 48 -9.96 1.39 3.56
C PHE A 48 -9.19 0.18 3.02
N ARG A 49 -9.85 -0.98 3.01
CA ARG A 49 -9.29 -2.27 2.55
C ARG A 49 -8.69 -2.20 1.12
N LYS A 50 -9.30 -1.44 0.19
CA LYS A 50 -8.82 -1.27 -1.19
C LYS A 50 -7.51 -0.48 -1.24
N TYR A 51 -7.38 0.56 -0.40
CA TYR A 51 -6.14 1.33 -0.28
C TYR A 51 -5.05 0.50 0.40
N THR A 52 -5.40 -0.22 1.47
CA THR A 52 -4.48 -1.15 2.16
C THR A 52 -3.92 -2.19 1.20
N GLN A 53 -4.77 -2.82 0.39
CA GLN A 53 -4.33 -3.79 -0.60
C GLN A 53 -3.38 -3.16 -1.64
N ARG A 54 -3.74 -2.00 -2.21
CA ARG A 54 -2.87 -1.30 -3.17
C ARG A 54 -1.49 -1.00 -2.58
N LYS A 55 -1.44 -0.51 -1.34
CA LYS A 55 -0.18 -0.18 -0.67
C LYS A 55 0.62 -1.45 -0.34
N ALA A 56 -0.03 -2.51 0.12
CA ALA A 56 0.60 -3.80 0.34
C ALA A 56 1.21 -4.36 -0.96
N THR A 57 0.48 -4.29 -2.08
CA THR A 57 0.99 -4.69 -3.40
C THR A 57 2.19 -3.84 -3.85
N GLU A 58 2.15 -2.52 -3.65
CA GLU A 58 3.26 -1.61 -3.96
C GLU A 58 4.51 -1.93 -3.14
N LEU A 59 4.32 -2.26 -1.86
CA LEU A 59 5.39 -2.66 -0.96
C LEU A 59 5.80 -4.13 -1.13
N ARG A 60 5.12 -4.92 -1.98
CA ARG A 60 5.26 -6.39 -2.10
C ARG A 60 5.03 -7.17 -0.80
N LEU A 61 4.22 -6.61 0.09
CA LEU A 61 3.74 -7.29 1.29
C LEU A 61 2.64 -8.29 0.94
N ARG A 62 2.62 -9.39 1.68
CA ARG A 62 1.61 -10.45 1.56
C ARG A 62 0.81 -10.57 2.83
N GLY A 63 -0.37 -11.19 2.78
CA GLY A 63 -1.19 -11.40 3.96
C GLY A 63 -2.64 -11.11 3.70
N TRP A 64 -3.34 -10.57 4.69
CA TRP A 64 -4.75 -10.31 4.57
C TRP A 64 -5.25 -9.19 5.48
N CYS A 65 -6.40 -8.62 5.15
CA CYS A 65 -7.15 -7.77 6.07
C CYS A 65 -8.64 -8.15 6.07
N LYS A 66 -9.29 -8.03 7.23
CA LYS A 66 -10.69 -8.33 7.46
C LYS A 66 -11.29 -7.30 8.41
N ASN A 67 -12.61 -7.12 8.36
CA ASN A 67 -13.31 -6.34 9.39
C ASN A 67 -13.62 -7.26 10.55
N THR A 68 -13.49 -6.75 11.75
CA THR A 68 -13.99 -7.41 12.95
C THR A 68 -15.46 -7.02 13.15
N GLU A 69 -16.18 -7.83 13.92
CA GLU A 69 -17.56 -7.55 14.34
C GLU A 69 -17.65 -6.30 15.23
N HIS A 70 -16.54 -5.91 15.85
CA HIS A 70 -16.41 -4.70 16.67
C HIS A 70 -16.24 -3.41 15.86
N GLY A 71 -16.33 -3.46 14.53
CA GLY A 71 -16.16 -2.27 13.69
C GLY A 71 -14.71 -1.91 13.36
N THR A 72 -13.74 -2.74 13.75
CA THR A 72 -12.30 -2.52 13.51
C THR A 72 -11.82 -3.27 12.27
N VAL A 73 -10.62 -2.97 11.77
CA VAL A 73 -9.97 -3.73 10.69
C VAL A 73 -8.77 -4.47 11.26
N ALA A 74 -8.86 -5.79 11.33
CA ALA A 74 -7.74 -6.64 11.69
C ALA A 74 -7.09 -7.22 10.44
N GLY A 75 -5.79 -7.43 10.46
CA GLY A 75 -5.09 -8.04 9.35
C GLY A 75 -3.75 -8.60 9.76
N ARG A 76 -3.16 -9.34 8.83
CA ARG A 76 -1.79 -9.82 8.91
C ARG A 76 -1.05 -9.34 7.68
N MET A 77 0.19 -8.90 7.88
CA MET A 77 1.09 -8.57 6.80
C MET A 77 2.44 -9.25 7.03
N GLU A 78 2.99 -9.77 5.94
CA GLU A 78 4.18 -10.57 5.89
C GLU A 78 5.11 -9.99 4.83
N GLY A 79 6.35 -9.77 5.22
CA GLY A 79 7.37 -9.21 4.34
C GLY A 79 8.58 -8.77 5.12
N GLU A 80 9.47 -8.04 4.47
CA GLU A 80 10.68 -7.59 5.13
C GLU A 80 10.37 -6.53 6.18
N ARG A 81 11.17 -6.50 7.25
CA ARG A 81 10.96 -5.55 8.36
C ARG A 81 10.78 -4.10 7.87
N LEU A 82 11.50 -3.70 6.83
CA LEU A 82 11.48 -2.34 6.29
C LEU A 82 10.14 -2.04 5.61
N GLN A 83 9.67 -2.97 4.77
CA GLN A 83 8.37 -2.86 4.10
C GLN A 83 7.24 -2.82 5.13
N ILE A 84 7.34 -3.68 6.16
CA ILE A 84 6.41 -3.73 7.27
C ILE A 84 6.39 -2.40 8.02
N ASP A 85 7.54 -1.79 8.30
CA ASP A 85 7.63 -0.50 8.97
C ASP A 85 7.00 0.64 8.14
N MET A 86 7.27 0.66 6.83
CA MET A 86 6.63 1.58 5.90
C MET A 86 5.10 1.42 5.88
N MET A 87 4.62 0.17 5.94
CA MET A 87 3.19 -0.13 5.99
C MET A 87 2.57 0.28 7.32
N LYS A 88 3.28 0.11 8.45
CA LYS A 88 2.85 0.61 9.76
C LYS A 88 2.67 2.13 9.75
N ASP A 89 3.67 2.86 9.25
CA ASP A 89 3.59 4.32 9.17
C ASP A 89 2.42 4.78 8.28
N TRP A 90 2.24 4.11 7.14
CA TRP A 90 1.13 4.38 6.24
C TRP A 90 -0.24 4.10 6.87
N LEU A 91 -0.38 2.99 7.61
CA LEU A 91 -1.60 2.63 8.34
C LEU A 91 -1.90 3.60 9.48
N LYS A 92 -0.89 4.25 10.07
CA LYS A 92 -1.06 5.28 11.10
C LYS A 92 -1.43 6.64 10.51
N ARG A 93 -0.86 7.01 9.35
CA ARG A 93 -0.95 8.38 8.80
C ARG A 93 -1.99 8.55 7.71
N VAL A 94 -2.05 7.62 6.76
CA VAL A 94 -2.78 7.82 5.50
C VAL A 94 -4.09 7.06 5.51
N GLY A 95 -4.03 5.74 5.70
CA GLY A 95 -5.20 4.88 5.61
C GLY A 95 -6.06 5.20 4.38
N SER A 96 -7.27 5.71 4.61
CA SER A 96 -8.12 6.34 3.60
C SER A 96 -8.38 7.80 3.98
N PRO A 97 -8.44 8.74 3.02
CA PRO A 97 -8.76 10.15 3.29
C PRO A 97 -10.15 10.35 3.91
N LYS A 98 -11.05 9.36 3.78
CA LYS A 98 -12.37 9.34 4.44
C LYS A 98 -12.39 8.50 5.73
N SER A 99 -11.31 7.78 6.03
CA SER A 99 -11.19 7.02 7.28
C SER A 99 -10.67 7.89 8.40
N ARG A 100 -11.12 7.61 9.61
CA ARG A 100 -10.55 8.18 10.83
C ARG A 100 -9.93 7.06 11.63
N ILE A 101 -8.61 7.01 11.66
CA ILE A 101 -7.87 6.05 12.48
C ILE A 101 -7.83 6.64 13.89
N ASP A 102 -8.46 5.95 14.83
CA ASP A 102 -8.47 6.32 16.25
C ASP A 102 -7.26 5.71 16.96
N GLY A 103 -6.90 4.48 16.58
CA GLY A 103 -5.71 3.80 17.03
C GLY A 103 -5.29 2.70 16.07
N ALA A 104 -3.99 2.47 15.96
CA ALA A 104 -3.42 1.38 15.18
C ALA A 104 -2.54 0.52 16.10
N ASP A 105 -3.06 -0.66 16.41
CA ASP A 105 -2.39 -1.65 17.24
C ASP A 105 -1.59 -2.60 16.35
N PHE A 106 -0.34 -2.86 16.70
CA PHE A 106 0.54 -3.74 15.95
C PHE A 106 1.10 -4.78 16.91
N LYS A 107 0.86 -6.06 16.61
CA LYS A 107 1.36 -7.17 17.43
C LYS A 107 2.87 -7.35 17.24
N THR A 108 3.45 -8.25 18.03
CA THR A 108 4.85 -8.63 17.90
C THR A 108 5.15 -9.20 16.51
N ALA A 109 6.14 -8.63 15.83
CA ALA A 109 6.62 -9.14 14.56
C ALA A 109 7.30 -10.51 14.79
N LYS A 110 6.84 -11.53 14.09
CA LYS A 110 7.38 -12.89 14.12
C LYS A 110 8.31 -13.10 12.94
N ALA A 111 9.55 -13.49 13.17
CA ALA A 111 10.43 -13.89 12.07
C ALA A 111 9.89 -15.17 11.42
N ILE A 112 9.73 -15.14 10.10
CA ILE A 112 9.25 -16.24 9.28
C ILE A 112 10.32 -16.56 8.23
N SER A 113 10.47 -17.84 7.87
CA SER A 113 11.41 -18.25 6.82
C SER A 113 10.80 -18.15 5.42
N SER A 114 9.48 -18.22 5.32
CA SER A 114 8.72 -18.20 4.07
C SER A 114 7.39 -17.48 4.26
N PHE A 115 6.85 -16.92 3.19
CA PHE A 115 5.52 -16.31 3.19
C PHE A 115 4.44 -17.38 3.37
N SER A 116 3.50 -17.16 4.29
CA SER A 116 2.33 -18.03 4.47
C SER A 116 1.28 -17.78 3.38
N TYR A 117 1.29 -16.58 2.79
CA TYR A 117 0.33 -16.14 1.78
C TYR A 117 1.01 -15.88 0.43
N GLY A 118 0.27 -16.12 -0.67
CA GLY A 118 0.73 -15.82 -2.03
C GLY A 118 0.64 -14.33 -2.38
N ASP A 119 -0.38 -13.65 -1.88
CA ASP A 119 -0.72 -12.25 -2.17
C ASP A 119 -1.36 -11.59 -0.95
N PHE A 120 -1.71 -10.30 -1.08
CA PHE A 120 -2.50 -9.58 -0.08
C PHE A 120 -4.01 -9.68 -0.37
N GLN A 121 -4.73 -10.42 0.46
CA GLN A 121 -6.15 -10.72 0.28
C GLN A 121 -7.06 -9.90 1.20
N ILE A 122 -8.21 -9.46 0.67
CA ILE A 122 -9.25 -8.82 1.49
C ILE A 122 -10.26 -9.89 1.86
N ILE A 123 -10.30 -10.29 3.12
CA ILE A 123 -11.28 -11.23 3.66
C ILE A 123 -12.57 -10.47 3.97
N LYS A 124 -13.72 -11.05 3.60
CA LYS A 124 -15.03 -10.42 3.84
C LYS A 124 -15.37 -10.44 5.32
#